data_AF-A0A6D0IJY9-F1
#
_entry.id   AF-A0A6D0IJY9-F1
#
_cell.length_a   1.000
_cell.length_b   1.000
_cell.length_c   1.000
_cell.angle_alpha   90.00
_cell.angle_beta   90.00
_cell.angle_gamma   90.00
#
_symmetry.space_group_name_H-M   'P 1'
#
loop_
_entity.id
_entity.type
_entity.pdbx_description
1 polymer ?
#
loop_
_entity_poly.entity_id
_entity_poly.type
_entity_poly.pdbx_seq_one_letter_code
_entity_poly.pdbx_strand_id
1 'polypeptide(L)'
;GAAKIRELAAIFHQNTTMLMAGWGMQRQQFGEQKHWMIVTLAAMLGQIGTPGGGFGLSYHFANGGNPTRRSAVLSSMQGSLPGGCDAVDKIPVARIVEALENPGGAYQHNGMNRHFPDIRFIWWAGGANFTHHQDTNRLIRAWQKPELVVISECFWTAAAKHADIVLPATTSFERNDLTM
;
A
#
# COMPACT_ATOMS: atom_id res chain seq x y z
N GLY A 1 -17.25 17.81 23.06
CA GLY A 1 -18.16 18.97 22.87
C GLY A 1 -17.41 20.14 22.25
N ALA A 2 -18.13 21.13 21.70
CA ALA A 2 -17.56 22.25 20.93
C ALA A 2 -16.51 23.10 21.69
N ALA A 3 -16.62 23.22 23.02
CA ALA A 3 -15.63 23.91 23.84
C ALA A 3 -14.23 23.29 23.73
N LYS A 4 -14.14 21.95 23.79
CA LYS A 4 -12.87 21.21 23.71
C LYS A 4 -12.18 21.35 22.35
N ILE A 5 -12.97 21.47 21.27
CA ILE A 5 -12.42 21.71 19.92
C ILE A 5 -11.77 23.09 19.84
N ARG A 6 -12.41 24.13 20.39
CA ARG A 6 -11.85 25.49 20.42
C ARG A 6 -10.60 25.57 21.29
N GLU A 7 -10.62 24.91 22.43
CA GLU A 7 -9.47 24.78 23.32
C GLU A 7 -8.28 24.14 22.60
N LEU A 8 -8.48 23.03 21.89
CA LEU A 8 -7.43 22.37 21.13
C LEU A 8 -6.85 23.25 20.02
N ALA A 9 -7.72 23.97 19.29
CA ALA A 9 -7.28 24.91 18.26
C ALA A 9 -6.42 26.05 18.85
N ALA A 10 -6.78 26.57 20.02
CA ALA A 10 -5.97 27.58 20.71
C ALA A 10 -4.61 27.02 21.15
N ILE A 11 -4.56 25.80 21.69
CA ILE A 11 -3.31 25.13 22.08
C ILE A 11 -2.37 24.98 20.90
N PHE A 12 -2.86 24.53 19.73
CA PHE A 12 -2.04 24.37 18.53
C PHE A 12 -1.47 25.70 18.03
N HIS A 13 -2.24 26.78 18.14
CA HIS A 13 -1.81 28.11 17.70
C HIS A 13 -0.77 28.74 18.64
N GLN A 14 -0.93 28.56 19.96
CA GLN A 14 -0.09 29.21 20.97
C GLN A 14 1.28 28.54 21.17
N ASN A 15 1.47 27.33 20.63
CA ASN A 15 2.66 26.53 20.85
C ASN A 15 3.27 26.04 19.53
N THR A 16 4.59 25.79 19.53
CA THR A 16 5.22 24.99 18.48
C THR A 16 4.62 23.59 18.49
N THR A 17 3.98 23.22 17.38
CA THR A 17 3.12 22.03 17.29
C THR A 17 3.53 21.18 16.08
N MET A 18 3.80 19.90 16.34
CA MET A 18 4.02 18.88 15.32
C MET A 18 2.78 18.01 15.17
N LEU A 19 2.17 17.99 13.98
CA LEU A 19 1.04 17.12 13.65
C LEU A 19 1.55 15.79 13.08
N MET A 20 1.56 14.74 13.90
CA MET A 20 1.97 13.39 13.48
C MET A 20 0.74 12.54 13.13
N ALA A 21 0.61 12.14 11.86
CA ALA A 21 -0.54 11.36 11.39
C ALA A 21 -0.15 9.96 10.94
N GLY A 22 -0.96 8.97 11.35
CA GLY A 22 -0.85 7.58 10.92
C GLY A 22 -1.47 7.34 9.53
N TRP A 23 -1.27 6.14 8.98
CA TRP A 23 -1.86 5.73 7.70
C TRP A 23 -3.20 4.99 7.82
N GLY A 24 -3.76 4.86 9.02
CA GLY A 24 -5.04 4.18 9.23
C GLY A 24 -6.23 4.98 8.67
N MET A 25 -6.27 6.28 8.92
CA MET A 25 -7.42 7.15 8.60
C MET A 25 -7.71 7.32 7.10
N GLN A 26 -6.73 7.07 6.23
CA GLN A 26 -6.93 7.10 4.77
C GLN A 26 -7.46 5.79 4.19
N ARG A 27 -7.41 4.68 4.95
CA ARG A 27 -7.93 3.38 4.50
C ARG A 27 -9.43 3.26 4.76
N GLN A 28 -10.17 4.26 4.31
CA GLN A 28 -11.62 4.42 4.48
C GLN A 28 -12.20 5.09 3.23
N GLN A 29 -13.52 5.10 3.10
CA GLN A 29 -14.19 5.86 2.06
C GLN A 29 -13.87 7.35 2.20
N PHE A 30 -13.56 8.02 1.08
CA PHE A 30 -13.10 9.42 1.03
C PHE A 30 -11.80 9.63 1.84
N GLY A 31 -10.94 8.62 1.89
CA GLY A 31 -9.71 8.61 2.67
C GLY A 31 -8.71 9.71 2.27
N GLU A 32 -8.76 10.17 1.03
CA GLU A 32 -7.91 11.24 0.50
C GLU A 32 -8.11 12.57 1.23
N GLN A 33 -9.32 12.82 1.77
CA GLN A 33 -9.67 14.06 2.45
C GLN A 33 -8.90 14.23 3.77
N LYS A 34 -8.54 13.14 4.43
CA LYS A 34 -8.01 13.15 5.80
C LYS A 34 -6.61 13.77 5.86
N HIS A 35 -5.69 13.26 5.04
CA HIS A 35 -4.34 13.82 4.96
C HIS A 35 -4.33 15.18 4.26
N TRP A 36 -5.22 15.41 3.29
CA TRP A 36 -5.37 16.74 2.69
C TRP A 36 -5.70 17.80 3.75
N MET A 37 -6.71 17.53 4.59
CA MET A 37 -7.11 18.45 5.66
C MET A 37 -6.02 18.63 6.73
N ILE A 38 -5.23 17.60 7.04
CA ILE A 38 -4.08 17.72 7.96
C ILE A 38 -3.06 18.73 7.42
N VAL A 39 -2.71 18.62 6.14
CA VAL A 39 -1.77 19.55 5.51
C VAL A 39 -2.36 20.96 5.46
N THR A 40 -3.66 21.11 5.16
CA THR A 40 -4.36 22.39 5.22
C THR A 40 -4.29 23.01 6.62
N LEU A 41 -4.55 22.24 7.68
CA LEU A 41 -4.44 22.72 9.07
C LEU A 41 -3.01 23.13 9.43
N ALA A 42 -2.01 22.33 9.06
CA ALA A 42 -0.60 22.66 9.28
C ALA A 42 -0.19 23.96 8.58
N ALA A 43 -0.71 24.18 7.36
CA ALA A 43 -0.49 25.42 6.61
C ALA A 43 -1.15 26.62 7.30
N MET A 44 -2.38 26.47 7.83
CA MET A 44 -3.06 27.51 8.60
C MET A 44 -2.33 27.87 9.90
N LEU A 45 -1.67 26.91 10.56
CA LEU A 45 -0.85 27.17 11.74
C LEU A 45 0.45 27.91 11.42
N GLY A 46 0.91 27.87 10.16
CA GLY A 46 2.06 28.66 9.68
C GLY A 46 3.43 28.17 10.17
N GLN A 47 3.53 26.95 10.68
CA GLN A 47 4.77 26.40 11.28
C GLN A 47 5.50 25.39 10.38
N ILE A 48 5.05 25.22 9.13
CA ILE A 48 5.72 24.31 8.18
C ILE A 48 7.14 24.83 7.89
N GLY A 49 8.13 23.98 8.13
CA GLY A 49 9.54 24.28 7.88
C GLY A 49 10.32 24.78 9.11
N THR A 50 9.68 24.95 10.27
CA THR A 50 10.37 25.30 11.51
C THR A 50 10.85 24.07 12.28
N PRO A 51 11.92 24.17 13.09
CA PRO A 51 12.33 23.07 13.97
C PRO A 51 11.21 22.71 14.97
N GLY A 52 10.69 21.49 14.87
CA GLY A 52 9.63 20.97 15.74
C GLY A 52 8.20 21.38 15.35
N GLY A 53 8.01 22.15 14.28
CA GLY A 53 6.69 22.58 13.78
C GLY A 53 6.28 21.87 12.48
N GLY A 54 4.99 21.97 12.15
CA GLY A 54 4.43 21.47 10.88
C GLY A 54 3.77 20.10 11.01
N PHE A 55 4.05 19.18 10.09
CA PHE A 55 3.45 17.85 10.07
C PHE A 55 4.44 16.76 9.65
N GLY A 56 4.19 15.54 10.11
CA GLY A 56 4.97 14.35 9.77
C GLY A 56 4.08 13.14 9.52
N LEU A 57 4.27 12.48 8.37
CA LEU A 57 3.44 11.36 7.93
C LEU A 57 4.13 10.00 8.03
N SER A 58 5.34 9.92 8.59
CA SER A 58 6.11 8.66 8.67
C SER A 58 6.84 8.44 9.99
N TYR A 59 6.61 9.26 11.03
CA TYR A 59 7.24 9.03 12.36
C TYR A 59 6.92 7.67 12.96
N HIS A 60 5.78 7.07 12.59
CA HIS A 60 5.33 5.76 13.05
C HIS A 60 5.81 4.59 12.18
N PHE A 61 6.48 4.85 11.04
CA PHE A 61 6.86 3.83 10.07
C PHE A 61 8.37 3.85 9.80
N ALA A 62 8.99 2.67 9.80
CA ALA A 62 10.40 2.45 9.47
C ALA A 62 11.38 3.41 10.17
N ASN A 63 11.13 3.74 11.44
CA ASN A 63 11.94 4.67 12.24
C ASN A 63 12.06 6.09 11.63
N GLY A 64 10.99 6.59 10.99
CA GLY A 64 10.95 7.94 10.45
C GLY A 64 11.36 9.00 11.49
N GLY A 65 12.29 9.87 11.12
CA GLY A 65 12.92 10.86 12.01
C GLY A 65 14.33 10.49 12.46
N ASN A 66 14.78 9.25 12.26
CA ASN A 66 16.17 8.86 12.51
C ASN A 66 17.11 9.56 11.50
N PRO A 67 18.19 10.25 11.95
CA PRO A 67 19.13 10.89 11.04
C PRO A 67 19.71 9.95 9.99
N THR A 68 19.67 10.36 8.72
CA THR A 68 20.18 9.55 7.62
C THR A 68 21.70 9.42 7.71
N ARG A 69 22.19 8.20 7.53
CA ARG A 69 23.62 7.88 7.48
C ARG A 69 24.32 8.54 6.28
N ARG A 70 25.65 8.72 6.38
CA ARG A 70 26.50 9.26 5.30
C ARG A 70 27.28 8.20 4.49
N SER A 71 27.13 6.92 4.82
CA SER A 71 27.82 5.82 4.14
C SER A 71 27.16 5.43 2.80
N ALA A 72 27.80 4.55 2.03
CA ALA A 72 27.28 4.09 0.73
C ALA A 72 26.02 3.22 0.86
N VAL A 73 25.11 3.31 -0.12
CA VAL A 73 23.87 2.53 -0.21
C VAL A 73 24.13 1.23 -0.95
N LEU A 74 23.89 0.09 -0.29
CA LEU A 74 23.95 -1.21 -0.95
C LEU A 74 22.83 -1.28 -2.00
N SER A 75 23.21 -1.63 -3.23
CA SER A 75 22.24 -1.80 -4.32
C SER A 75 21.53 -3.15 -4.20
N SER A 76 20.29 -3.22 -4.69
CA SER A 76 19.51 -4.45 -4.77
C SER A 76 19.31 -4.89 -6.21
N MET A 77 19.00 -6.17 -6.42
CA MET A 77 18.43 -6.62 -7.69
C MET A 77 17.18 -5.81 -7.99
N GLN A 78 17.08 -5.33 -9.22
CA GLN A 78 15.93 -4.53 -9.67
C GLN A 78 14.88 -5.45 -10.28
N GLY A 79 13.61 -5.11 -10.07
CA GLY A 79 12.47 -5.75 -10.75
C GLY A 79 12.33 -5.37 -12.23
N SER A 80 13.33 -4.69 -12.80
CA SER A 80 13.41 -4.32 -14.21
C SER A 80 14.77 -4.72 -14.78
N LEU A 81 14.76 -5.17 -16.03
CA LEU A 81 15.96 -5.55 -16.77
C LEU A 81 16.30 -4.47 -17.80
N PRO A 82 17.59 -4.20 -18.08
CA PRO A 82 17.99 -3.39 -19.24
C PRO A 82 17.40 -3.98 -20.52
N GLY A 83 16.56 -3.22 -21.24
CA GLY A 83 15.83 -3.71 -22.41
C GLY A 83 14.59 -4.56 -22.11
N GLY A 84 14.17 -4.65 -20.84
CA GLY A 84 12.92 -5.30 -20.46
C GLY A 84 11.69 -4.51 -20.95
N CYS A 85 10.57 -5.21 -21.09
CA CYS A 85 9.29 -4.58 -21.37
C CYS A 85 8.58 -4.15 -20.07
N ASP A 86 7.91 -3.01 -20.13
CA ASP A 86 6.99 -2.58 -19.09
C ASP A 86 5.77 -3.51 -19.03
N ALA A 87 5.03 -3.46 -17.91
CA ALA A 87 3.76 -4.16 -17.81
C ALA A 87 2.81 -3.70 -18.94
N VAL A 88 2.17 -4.66 -19.60
CA VAL A 88 1.22 -4.41 -20.71
C VAL A 88 0.03 -3.57 -20.23
N ASP A 89 -0.41 -3.79 -18.99
CA ASP A 89 -1.46 -3.00 -18.33
C ASP A 89 -1.25 -2.95 -16.81
N LYS A 90 -1.81 -1.93 -16.15
CA LYS A 90 -1.72 -1.68 -14.70
C LYS A 90 -3.10 -1.32 -14.14
N ILE A 91 -3.61 -2.17 -13.25
CA ILE A 91 -4.83 -1.91 -12.47
C ILE A 91 -4.49 -1.39 -11.06
N PRO A 92 -5.36 -0.56 -10.44
CA PRO A 92 -5.21 -0.22 -9.03
C PRO A 92 -5.26 -1.50 -8.18
N VAL A 93 -4.26 -1.71 -7.31
CA VAL A 93 -4.03 -2.99 -6.61
C VAL A 93 -5.26 -3.57 -5.91
N ALA A 94 -6.09 -2.72 -5.28
CA ALA A 94 -7.29 -3.16 -4.56
C ALA A 94 -8.49 -3.49 -5.49
N ARG A 95 -8.33 -3.42 -6.82
CA ARG A 95 -9.38 -3.71 -7.80
C ARG A 95 -9.30 -5.11 -8.41
N ILE A 96 -8.40 -5.97 -7.93
CA ILE A 96 -8.23 -7.33 -8.47
C ILE A 96 -9.54 -8.14 -8.52
N VAL A 97 -10.35 -8.14 -7.46
CA VAL A 97 -11.64 -8.86 -7.45
C VAL A 97 -12.61 -8.31 -8.50
N GLU A 98 -12.69 -6.99 -8.66
CA GLU A 98 -13.56 -6.36 -9.65
C GLU A 98 -13.08 -6.66 -11.08
N ALA A 99 -11.76 -6.68 -11.29
CA ALA A 99 -11.15 -7.01 -12.58
C ALA A 99 -11.44 -8.47 -12.98
N LEU A 100 -11.29 -9.42 -12.04
CA LEU A 100 -11.67 -10.81 -12.25
C LEU A 100 -13.17 -10.95 -12.53
N GLU A 101 -14.00 -10.19 -11.81
CA GLU A 101 -15.44 -10.26 -11.98
C GLU A 101 -15.93 -9.72 -13.34
N ASN A 102 -15.29 -8.68 -13.88
CA ASN A 102 -15.78 -7.91 -15.01
C ASN A 102 -14.71 -7.64 -16.11
N PRO A 103 -14.22 -8.68 -16.83
CA PRO A 103 -13.34 -8.48 -17.98
C PRO A 103 -13.93 -7.50 -19.00
N GLY A 104 -13.16 -6.51 -19.44
CA GLY A 104 -13.60 -5.46 -20.35
C GLY A 104 -14.52 -4.40 -19.74
N GLY A 105 -14.86 -4.50 -18.45
CA GLY A 105 -15.69 -3.51 -17.75
C GLY A 105 -14.98 -2.16 -17.60
N ALA A 106 -15.70 -1.06 -17.84
CA ALA A 106 -15.16 0.29 -17.73
C ALA A 106 -15.03 0.75 -16.27
N TYR A 107 -13.97 1.50 -15.94
CA TYR A 107 -13.77 2.12 -14.63
C TYR A 107 -13.04 3.46 -14.72
N GLN A 108 -13.20 4.31 -13.70
CA GLN A 108 -12.45 5.55 -13.55
C GLN A 108 -11.26 5.36 -12.63
N HIS A 109 -10.12 5.94 -12.99
CA HIS A 109 -8.99 6.04 -12.08
C HIS A 109 -8.20 7.31 -12.33
N ASN A 110 -8.13 8.18 -11.31
CA ASN A 110 -7.36 9.42 -11.33
C ASN A 110 -7.60 10.27 -12.60
N GLY A 111 -8.87 10.47 -12.95
CA GLY A 111 -9.28 11.25 -14.13
C GLY A 111 -9.22 10.51 -15.48
N MET A 112 -8.87 9.22 -15.50
CA MET A 112 -8.82 8.42 -16.73
C MET A 112 -9.97 7.40 -16.81
N ASN A 113 -10.57 7.29 -18.00
CA ASN A 113 -11.39 6.15 -18.40
C ASN A 113 -10.48 4.94 -18.71
N ARG A 114 -10.71 3.80 -18.07
CA ARG A 114 -9.98 2.54 -18.30
C ARG A 114 -10.93 1.35 -18.38
N HIS A 115 -10.41 0.20 -18.80
CA HIS A 115 -11.15 -1.05 -18.84
C HIS A 115 -10.35 -2.16 -18.14
N PHE A 116 -11.03 -3.10 -17.49
CA PHE A 116 -10.36 -4.22 -16.86
C PHE A 116 -9.82 -5.22 -17.91
N PRO A 117 -8.61 -5.76 -17.72
CA PRO A 117 -8.09 -6.83 -18.57
C PRO A 117 -8.80 -8.16 -18.29
N ASP A 118 -8.77 -9.07 -19.26
CA ASP A 118 -9.21 -10.45 -19.09
C ASP A 118 -8.09 -11.30 -18.47
N ILE A 119 -8.09 -11.39 -17.13
CA ILE A 119 -7.04 -12.08 -16.38
C ILE A 119 -7.37 -13.57 -16.30
N ARG A 120 -6.63 -14.38 -17.07
CA ARG A 120 -6.79 -15.85 -17.11
C ARG A 120 -5.72 -16.64 -16.35
N PHE A 121 -4.61 -16.00 -16.00
CA PHE A 121 -3.51 -16.62 -15.25
C PHE A 121 -3.04 -15.70 -14.13
N ILE A 122 -2.81 -16.27 -12.94
CA ILE A 122 -2.24 -15.56 -11.79
C ILE A 122 -1.04 -16.34 -11.26
N TRP A 123 0.12 -15.66 -11.18
CA TRP A 123 1.26 -16.13 -10.40
C TRP A 123 1.48 -15.19 -9.23
N TRP A 124 1.41 -15.73 -8.01
CA TRP A 124 1.69 -14.99 -6.78
C TRP A 124 2.91 -15.55 -6.05
N ALA A 125 3.80 -14.68 -5.57
CA ALA A 125 4.95 -15.07 -4.77
C ALA A 125 5.11 -14.15 -3.53
N GLY A 126 5.23 -14.75 -2.34
CA GLY A 126 5.56 -14.02 -1.10
C GLY A 126 4.50 -13.02 -0.60
N GLY A 127 3.21 -13.36 -0.68
CA GLY A 127 2.15 -12.49 -0.14
C GLY A 127 0.89 -13.24 0.27
N ALA A 128 0.02 -12.55 1.01
CA ALA A 128 -1.16 -13.15 1.66
C ALA A 128 -2.49 -12.54 1.14
N ASN A 129 -2.83 -12.82 -0.11
CA ASN A 129 -4.04 -12.32 -0.78
C ASN A 129 -5.36 -12.63 -0.03
N PHE A 130 -5.47 -13.80 0.59
CA PHE A 130 -6.64 -14.18 1.40
C PHE A 130 -6.70 -13.54 2.79
N THR A 131 -5.67 -12.80 3.20
CA THR A 131 -5.63 -12.07 4.48
C THR A 131 -5.72 -10.56 4.29
N HIS A 132 -5.10 -10.01 3.24
CA HIS A 132 -5.02 -8.55 3.06
C HIS A 132 -6.18 -7.95 2.26
N HIS A 133 -6.96 -8.77 1.56
CA HIS A 133 -8.05 -8.31 0.69
C HIS A 133 -9.38 -8.38 1.44
N GLN A 134 -10.28 -7.45 1.13
CA GLN A 134 -11.56 -7.32 1.82
C GLN A 134 -12.56 -8.34 1.28
N ASP A 135 -13.60 -8.64 2.07
CA ASP A 135 -14.68 -9.59 1.71
C ASP A 135 -14.14 -10.93 1.17
N THR A 136 -13.63 -11.75 2.08
CA THR A 136 -13.02 -13.04 1.75
C THR A 136 -13.98 -13.97 0.99
N ASN A 137 -15.29 -13.92 1.25
CA ASN A 137 -16.25 -14.76 0.55
C ASN A 137 -16.42 -14.35 -0.91
N ARG A 138 -16.44 -13.05 -1.21
CA ARG A 138 -16.42 -12.55 -2.59
C ARG A 138 -15.09 -12.86 -3.27
N LEU A 139 -13.97 -12.67 -2.56
CA LEU A 139 -12.65 -13.03 -3.07
C LEU A 139 -12.62 -14.50 -3.50
N ILE A 140 -13.05 -15.44 -2.66
CA ILE A 140 -13.06 -16.88 -2.97
C ILE A 140 -13.79 -17.13 -4.29
N ARG A 141 -14.97 -16.55 -4.49
CA ARG A 141 -15.75 -16.72 -5.73
C ARG A 141 -15.03 -16.15 -6.96
N ALA A 142 -14.49 -14.93 -6.86
CA ALA A 142 -13.76 -14.30 -7.95
C ALA A 142 -12.46 -15.05 -8.28
N TRP A 143 -11.82 -15.64 -7.27
CA TRP A 143 -10.58 -16.41 -7.41
C TRP A 143 -10.76 -17.73 -8.18
N GLN A 144 -12.00 -18.18 -8.42
CA GLN A 144 -12.30 -19.33 -9.28
C GLN A 144 -12.36 -19.00 -10.78
N LYS A 145 -12.23 -17.72 -11.16
CA LYS A 145 -12.36 -17.27 -12.56
C LYS A 145 -11.10 -17.44 -13.42
N PRO A 146 -9.87 -17.20 -12.92
CA PRO A 146 -8.66 -17.55 -13.67
C PRO A 146 -8.63 -19.05 -13.97
N GLU A 147 -8.01 -19.41 -15.08
CA GLU A 147 -7.86 -20.81 -15.51
C GLU A 147 -6.70 -21.51 -14.80
N LEU A 148 -5.74 -20.73 -14.30
CA LEU A 148 -4.60 -21.25 -13.58
C LEU A 148 -4.07 -20.23 -12.56
N VAL A 149 -3.95 -20.69 -11.32
CA VAL A 149 -3.36 -19.97 -10.20
C VAL A 149 -2.15 -20.73 -9.67
N VAL A 150 -0.98 -20.10 -9.77
CA VAL A 150 0.29 -20.59 -9.24
C VAL A 150 0.69 -19.77 -8.02
N ILE A 151 0.98 -20.44 -6.91
CA ILE A 151 1.46 -19.81 -5.67
C ILE A 151 2.87 -20.30 -5.34
N SER A 152 3.81 -19.38 -5.21
CA SER A 152 5.17 -19.66 -4.71
C SER A 152 5.30 -19.22 -3.25
N GLU A 153 5.45 -20.16 -2.34
CA GLU A 153 5.38 -19.90 -0.90
C GLU A 153 6.18 -20.91 -0.07
N CYS A 154 6.63 -20.48 1.12
CA CYS A 154 7.37 -21.32 2.06
C CYS A 154 6.47 -22.07 3.06
N PHE A 155 5.18 -21.71 3.13
CA PHE A 155 4.19 -22.25 4.05
C PHE A 155 2.85 -22.57 3.38
N TRP A 156 2.07 -23.49 3.98
CA TRP A 156 0.70 -23.80 3.57
C TRP A 156 -0.32 -22.72 4.00
N THR A 157 -0.22 -21.54 3.41
CA THR A 157 -1.12 -20.40 3.68
C THR A 157 -2.52 -20.60 3.07
N ALA A 158 -3.47 -19.72 3.41
CA ALA A 158 -4.79 -19.71 2.78
C ALA A 158 -4.70 -19.48 1.25
N ALA A 159 -3.69 -18.74 0.78
CA ALA A 159 -3.40 -18.57 -0.65
C ALA A 159 -3.03 -19.91 -1.30
N ALA A 160 -2.07 -20.62 -0.72
CA ALA A 160 -1.62 -21.93 -1.22
C ALA A 160 -2.75 -22.96 -1.26
N LYS A 161 -3.70 -22.91 -0.32
CA LYS A 161 -4.89 -23.78 -0.30
C LYS A 161 -5.89 -23.52 -1.43
N HIS A 162 -5.83 -22.35 -2.08
CA HIS A 162 -6.69 -21.97 -3.20
C HIS A 162 -5.89 -21.84 -4.51
N ALA A 163 -4.76 -22.55 -4.61
CA ALA A 163 -3.93 -22.63 -5.80
C ALA A 163 -4.21 -23.92 -6.57
N ASP A 164 -3.98 -23.89 -7.88
CA ASP A 164 -3.91 -25.12 -8.69
C ASP A 164 -2.53 -25.76 -8.55
N ILE A 165 -1.47 -24.94 -8.51
CA ILE A 165 -0.08 -25.38 -8.34
C ILE A 165 0.57 -24.60 -7.21
N VAL A 166 1.18 -25.33 -6.28
CA VAL A 166 2.01 -24.77 -5.21
C VAL A 166 3.47 -25.09 -5.48
N LEU A 167 4.30 -24.05 -5.59
CA LEU A 167 5.74 -24.17 -5.76
C LEU A 167 6.44 -23.82 -4.44
N PRO A 168 7.17 -24.75 -3.80
CA PRO A 168 7.81 -24.49 -2.53
C PRO A 168 8.99 -23.50 -2.72
N ALA A 169 9.01 -22.46 -1.90
CA ALA A 169 10.12 -21.50 -1.80
C ALA A 169 10.89 -21.68 -0.49
N THR A 170 12.19 -21.37 -0.50
CA THR A 170 13.03 -21.38 0.70
C THR A 170 12.83 -20.12 1.55
N THR A 171 13.06 -20.24 2.85
CA THR A 171 13.15 -19.10 3.76
C THR A 171 14.50 -18.39 3.61
N SER A 172 14.64 -17.20 4.21
CA SER A 172 15.91 -16.48 4.21
C SER A 172 17.03 -17.21 4.96
N PHE A 173 16.73 -18.21 5.81
CA PHE A 173 17.74 -18.96 6.57
C PHE A 173 18.45 -20.04 5.76
N GLU A 174 17.96 -20.33 4.56
CA GLU A 174 18.46 -21.40 3.70
C GLU A 174 19.28 -20.85 2.52
N ARG A 175 19.54 -19.54 2.51
CA ARG A 175 20.29 -18.85 1.45
C ARG A 175 21.16 -17.74 2.01
N ASN A 176 22.17 -17.35 1.24
CA ASN A 176 23.04 -16.22 1.55
C ASN A 176 22.48 -14.97 0.88
N ASP A 177 22.39 -13.87 1.62
CA ASP A 177 21.89 -12.58 1.12
C ASP A 177 22.56 -11.42 1.88
N LEU A 178 22.47 -10.21 1.33
CA LEU A 178 22.91 -8.97 1.96
C LEU A 178 21.77 -7.95 1.92
N THR A 179 21.30 -7.53 3.08
CA THR A 179 20.28 -6.47 3.23
C THR A 179 20.86 -5.24 3.93
N MET A 180 20.17 -4.11 3.75
CA MET A 180 20.40 -2.88 4.50
C MET A 180 19.39 -2.73 5.64
#